data_AF-A0A2K3L912-F1
#
_entry.id   AF-A0A2K3L912-F1
#
_cell.length_a   1.000
_cell.length_b   1.000
_cell.length_c   1.000
_cell.angle_alpha   90.00
_cell.angle_beta   90.00
_cell.angle_gamma   90.00
#
_symmetry.space_group_name_H-M   'P 1'
#
loop_
_entity.id
_entity.type
_entity.pdbx_description
1 polymer ?
#
loop_
_entity_poly.entity_id
_entity_poly.type
_entity_poly.pdbx_seq_one_letter_code
_entity_poly.pdbx_strand_id
1 'polypeptide(L)'
;GGLYSGGSAQMVENSLGIHGDEILYVGDHIYTDVSQSKVHLRWRTALICRELEDEYSALIRCRSDRESLIELINQKEVVGDLFNQLRLALQRRSKDRPAQTLAATHMDDEDLTESMQKLLIVMQRLDNKIAPMLEADGELFNSRWGFLSRAGLWDKSHLMRQIEKYADIYTSRVSNFLYYTPFMYFRSQEQNLAHDSYAHYCSQFNNKPSS
;
A
#
# COMPACT_ATOMS: atom_id res chain seq x y z
N GLY A 1 -4.72 1.67 44.86
CA GLY A 1 -4.69 0.55 43.90
C GLY A 1 -5.17 -0.70 44.59
N GLY A 2 -6.03 -1.47 43.95
CA GLY A 2 -6.54 -2.75 44.44
C GLY A 2 -6.30 -3.85 43.40
N LEU A 3 -6.22 -5.11 43.85
CA LEU A 3 -6.19 -6.26 42.97
C LEU A 3 -7.63 -6.71 42.71
N TYR A 4 -8.01 -6.80 41.45
CA TYR A 4 -9.33 -7.25 41.02
C TYR A 4 -9.18 -8.48 40.13
N SER A 5 -10.19 -9.36 40.13
CA SER A 5 -10.25 -10.54 39.27
C SER A 5 -11.62 -10.59 38.60
N GLY A 6 -11.64 -10.76 37.27
CA GLY A 6 -12.85 -10.63 36.46
C GLY A 6 -13.32 -9.18 36.28
N GLY A 7 -14.60 -9.02 35.95
CA GLY A 7 -15.26 -7.73 35.71
C GLY A 7 -15.59 -7.46 34.24
N SER A 8 -16.24 -6.33 33.99
CA SER A 8 -16.54 -5.83 32.65
C SER A 8 -15.97 -4.44 32.47
N ALA A 9 -15.72 -4.03 31.23
CA ALA A 9 -15.24 -2.68 30.93
C ALA A 9 -16.17 -1.58 31.47
N GLN A 10 -17.49 -1.81 31.50
CA GLN A 10 -18.45 -0.88 32.10
C GLN A 10 -18.17 -0.65 33.59
N MET A 11 -17.71 -1.68 34.31
CA MET A 11 -17.33 -1.53 35.72
C MET A 11 -16.08 -0.64 35.87
N VAL A 12 -15.14 -0.74 34.92
CA VAL A 12 -13.92 0.09 34.90
C VAL A 12 -14.30 1.55 34.69
N GLU A 13 -15.13 1.84 33.68
CA GLU A 13 -15.65 3.20 33.41
C GLU A 13 -16.35 3.78 34.64
N ASN A 14 -17.29 3.04 35.23
CA ASN A 14 -18.04 3.49 36.40
C ASN A 14 -17.14 3.70 37.62
N SER A 15 -16.11 2.88 37.80
CA SER A 15 -15.19 2.99 38.93
C SER A 15 -14.24 4.17 38.82
N LEU A 16 -13.85 4.55 37.60
CA LEU A 16 -12.95 5.65 37.34
C LEU A 16 -13.71 6.97 37.11
N GLY A 17 -15.01 6.90 36.78
CA GLY A 17 -15.80 8.07 36.41
C GLY A 17 -15.38 8.69 35.08
N ILE A 18 -14.80 7.87 34.18
CA ILE A 18 -14.21 8.29 32.90
C ILE A 18 -15.00 7.64 31.76
N HIS A 19 -15.15 8.37 30.65
CA HIS A 19 -15.85 7.86 29.47
C HIS A 19 -14.91 7.08 28.54
N GLY A 20 -15.45 6.14 27.77
CA GLY A 20 -14.65 5.20 26.97
C GLY A 20 -13.65 5.86 26.01
N ASP A 21 -13.96 7.02 25.43
CA ASP A 21 -13.09 7.74 24.50
C ASP A 21 -11.87 8.40 25.17
N GLU A 22 -11.90 8.55 26.49
CA GLU A 22 -10.77 9.02 27.31
C GLU A 22 -9.85 7.86 27.74
N ILE A 23 -10.23 6.61 27.45
CA ILE A 23 -9.46 5.40 27.77
C ILE A 23 -8.76 4.88 26.51
N LEU A 24 -7.43 4.76 26.59
CA LEU A 24 -6.62 4.05 25.60
C LEU A 24 -6.27 2.65 26.11
N TYR A 25 -6.82 1.63 25.46
CA TYR A 25 -6.48 0.25 25.72
C TYR A 25 -5.35 -0.23 24.81
N VAL A 26 -4.32 -0.81 25.40
CA VAL A 26 -3.12 -1.29 24.70
C VAL A 26 -3.05 -2.80 24.81
N GLY A 27 -3.02 -3.51 23.68
CA GLY A 27 -2.96 -4.97 23.62
C GLY A 27 -2.08 -5.47 22.48
N ASP A 28 -1.85 -6.77 22.41
CA ASP A 28 -1.03 -7.43 21.38
C ASP A 28 -1.85 -8.39 20.50
N HIS A 29 -3.10 -8.69 20.86
CA HIS A 29 -3.99 -9.56 20.09
C HIS A 29 -5.20 -8.82 19.52
N ILE A 30 -5.27 -8.69 18.20
CA ILE A 30 -6.31 -7.91 17.49
C ILE A 30 -7.74 -8.31 17.90
N TYR A 31 -8.02 -9.61 18.00
CA TYR A 31 -9.40 -10.07 18.21
C TYR A 31 -9.86 -9.96 19.65
N THR A 32 -9.05 -10.44 20.59
CA THR A 32 -9.40 -10.44 22.02
C THR A 32 -9.32 -9.04 22.60
N ASP A 33 -8.32 -8.26 22.17
CA ASP A 33 -7.96 -7.02 22.85
C ASP A 33 -8.58 -5.82 22.15
N VAL A 34 -8.48 -5.76 20.81
CA VAL A 34 -8.78 -4.54 20.05
C VAL A 34 -10.20 -4.58 19.48
N SER A 35 -10.63 -5.70 18.90
CA SER A 35 -11.92 -5.78 18.19
C SER A 35 -13.12 -5.70 19.14
N GLN A 36 -13.05 -6.38 20.30
CA GLN A 36 -14.12 -6.38 21.30
C GLN A 36 -14.24 -5.00 21.98
N SER A 37 -13.10 -4.39 22.32
CA SER A 37 -13.03 -3.08 22.97
C SER A 37 -13.55 -1.96 22.08
N LYS A 38 -13.21 -1.96 20.79
CA LYS A 38 -13.68 -0.92 19.87
C LYS A 38 -15.15 -1.05 19.50
N VAL A 39 -15.63 -2.28 19.23
CA VAL A 39 -17.01 -2.51 18.76
C VAL A 39 -18.03 -2.35 19.88
N HIS A 40 -17.71 -2.77 21.10
CA HIS A 40 -18.69 -2.80 22.20
C HIS A 40 -18.50 -1.70 23.24
N LEU A 41 -17.31 -1.11 23.35
CA LEU A 41 -16.96 -0.25 24.50
C LEU A 41 -16.52 1.16 24.09
N ARG A 42 -16.38 1.45 22.80
CA ARG A 42 -15.92 2.77 22.26
C ARG A 42 -14.57 3.24 22.80
N TRP A 43 -13.78 2.34 23.37
CA TRP A 43 -12.45 2.67 23.85
C TRP A 43 -11.52 2.97 22.68
N ARG A 44 -10.58 3.89 22.90
CA ARG A 44 -9.45 4.05 21.97
C ARG A 44 -8.55 2.84 22.10
N THR A 45 -7.98 2.38 21.00
CA THR A 45 -7.19 1.15 21.00
C THR A 45 -5.82 1.32 20.35
N ALA A 46 -4.81 0.75 20.99
CA ALA A 46 -3.44 0.65 20.48
C ALA A 46 -3.05 -0.83 20.37
N LEU A 47 -2.45 -1.19 19.23
CA LEU A 47 -1.93 -2.55 19.00
C LEU A 47 -0.40 -2.56 19.07
N ILE A 48 0.14 -3.55 19.77
CA ILE A 48 1.57 -3.85 19.82
C ILE A 48 1.86 -5.04 18.91
N CYS A 49 2.63 -4.84 17.84
CA CYS A 49 3.03 -5.90 16.91
C CYS A 49 4.55 -5.91 16.78
N ARG A 50 5.20 -6.86 17.46
CA ARG A 50 6.67 -6.92 17.58
C ARG A 50 7.36 -7.22 16.25
N GLU A 51 6.70 -8.01 15.41
CA GLU A 51 7.15 -8.42 14.09
C GLU A 51 7.39 -7.23 13.14
N LEU A 52 6.82 -6.06 13.45
CA LEU A 52 7.07 -4.83 12.70
C LEU A 52 8.54 -4.41 12.72
N GLU A 53 9.32 -4.76 13.74
CA GLU A 53 10.75 -4.38 13.80
C GLU A 53 11.57 -5.14 12.75
N ASP A 54 11.32 -6.44 12.63
CA ASP A 54 11.97 -7.31 11.66
C ASP A 54 11.50 -6.97 10.24
N GLU A 55 10.20 -6.74 10.06
CA GLU A 55 9.64 -6.31 8.78
C GLU A 55 10.20 -4.96 8.33
N TYR A 56 10.27 -3.97 9.22
CA TYR A 56 10.85 -2.66 8.94
C TYR A 56 12.32 -2.77 8.54
N SER A 57 13.09 -3.60 9.25
CA SER A 57 14.49 -3.86 8.94
C SER A 57 14.67 -4.52 7.57
N ALA A 58 13.80 -5.48 7.22
CA ALA A 58 13.79 -6.11 5.91
C ALA A 58 13.43 -5.12 4.79
N LEU A 59 12.42 -4.26 5.00
CA LEU A 59 12.00 -3.22 4.05
C LEU A 59 13.10 -2.21 3.76
N ILE A 60 13.90 -1.82 4.77
CA ILE A 60 15.05 -0.94 4.56
C ILE A 60 16.08 -1.62 3.64
N ARG A 61 16.35 -2.91 3.86
CA ARG A 61 17.37 -3.65 3.11
C ARG A 61 16.99 -3.89 1.64
N CYS A 62 15.74 -4.22 1.34
CA CYS A 62 15.28 -4.45 -0.04
C CYS A 62 14.81 -3.20 -0.76
N ARG A 63 14.96 -2.00 -0.18
CA ARG A 63 14.41 -0.75 -0.73
C ARG A 63 14.86 -0.50 -2.18
N SER A 64 16.16 -0.66 -2.46
CA SER A 64 16.73 -0.39 -3.79
C SER A 64 16.25 -1.39 -4.85
N ASP A 65 16.16 -2.66 -4.49
CA ASP A 65 15.62 -3.71 -5.36
C ASP A 65 14.14 -3.46 -5.68
N ARG A 66 13.37 -3.03 -4.67
CA ARG A 66 11.94 -2.71 -4.83
C ARG A 66 11.72 -1.48 -5.69
N GLU A 67 12.52 -0.42 -5.50
CA GLU A 67 12.47 0.77 -6.36
C GLU A 67 12.73 0.40 -7.83
N SER A 68 13.74 -0.44 -8.08
CA SER A 68 14.05 -0.95 -9.42
C SER A 68 12.92 -1.82 -10.01
N LEU A 69 12.28 -2.64 -9.17
CA LEU A 69 11.13 -3.47 -9.56
C LEU A 69 9.94 -2.61 -9.99
N ILE A 70 9.61 -1.58 -9.20
CA ILE A 70 8.53 -0.64 -9.50
C ILE A 70 8.80 0.08 -10.82
N GLU A 71 10.05 0.50 -11.05
CA GLU A 71 10.43 1.14 -12.31
C GLU A 71 10.20 0.20 -13.52
N LEU A 72 10.60 -1.06 -13.42
CA LEU A 72 10.40 -2.04 -14.50
C LEU A 72 8.91 -2.32 -14.76
N ILE A 73 8.09 -2.37 -13.71
CA ILE A 73 6.64 -2.54 -13.85
C ILE A 73 6.03 -1.32 -14.55
N ASN A 74 6.40 -0.10 -14.17
CA ASN A 74 5.94 1.12 -14.83
C ASN A 74 6.38 1.17 -16.30
N GLN A 75 7.62 0.77 -16.62
CA GLN A 75 8.09 0.64 -18.00
C GLN A 75 7.26 -0.37 -18.78
N LYS A 76 6.92 -1.51 -18.18
CA LYS A 76 6.06 -2.54 -18.79
C LYS A 76 4.64 -2.01 -19.04
N GLU A 77 4.07 -1.26 -18.10
CA GLU A 77 2.74 -0.64 -18.27
C GLU A 77 2.73 0.33 -19.47
N VAL A 78 3.71 1.23 -19.56
CA VAL A 78 3.82 2.17 -20.69
C VAL A 78 3.95 1.45 -22.04
N VAL A 79 4.77 0.40 -22.11
CA VAL A 79 4.93 -0.43 -23.32
C VAL A 79 3.63 -1.16 -23.65
N GLY A 80 2.94 -1.69 -22.65
CA GLY A 80 1.65 -2.38 -22.80
C GLY A 80 0.55 -1.44 -23.30
N ASP A 81 0.50 -0.22 -22.79
CA ASP A 81 -0.45 0.81 -23.25
C ASP A 81 -0.19 1.17 -24.70
N LEU A 82 1.07 1.38 -25.09
CA LEU A 82 1.42 1.63 -26.48
C LEU A 82 1.01 0.46 -27.38
N PHE A 83 1.29 -0.79 -26.98
CA PHE A 83 0.86 -1.97 -27.70
C PHE A 83 -0.65 -2.01 -27.90
N ASN A 84 -1.43 -1.72 -26.85
CA ASN A 84 -2.89 -1.68 -26.90
C ASN A 84 -3.40 -0.58 -27.84
N GLN A 85 -2.76 0.59 -27.86
CA GLN A 85 -3.10 1.69 -28.78
C GLN A 85 -2.85 1.31 -30.25
N LEU A 86 -1.72 0.67 -30.57
CA LEU A 86 -1.42 0.20 -31.92
C LEU A 86 -2.40 -0.89 -32.37
N ARG A 87 -2.70 -1.84 -31.47
CA ARG A 87 -3.70 -2.89 -31.74
C ARG A 87 -5.09 -2.31 -32.00
N LEU A 88 -5.50 -1.29 -31.25
CA LEU A 88 -6.76 -0.59 -31.46
C LEU A 88 -6.77 0.17 -32.79
N ALA A 89 -5.65 0.77 -33.19
CA ALA A 89 -5.53 1.45 -34.47
C ALA A 89 -5.76 0.49 -35.65
N LEU A 90 -5.13 -0.69 -35.65
CA LEU A 90 -5.36 -1.72 -36.67
C LEU A 90 -6.82 -2.18 -36.71
N GLN A 91 -7.44 -2.41 -35.55
CA GLN A 91 -8.84 -2.85 -35.49
C GLN A 91 -9.80 -1.79 -36.05
N ARG A 92 -9.52 -0.50 -35.86
CA ARG A 92 -10.34 0.59 -36.39
C ARG A 92 -10.20 0.74 -37.90
N ARG A 93 -8.99 0.60 -38.42
CA ARG A 93 -8.73 0.60 -39.87
C ARG A 93 -9.51 -0.50 -40.59
N SER A 94 -9.54 -1.71 -40.02
CA SER A 94 -10.35 -2.82 -40.55
C SER A 94 -11.86 -2.53 -40.61
N LYS A 95 -12.35 -1.50 -39.91
CA LYS A 95 -13.76 -1.07 -39.91
C LYS A 95 -13.95 0.32 -40.54
N ASP A 96 -13.00 0.78 -41.36
CA ASP A 96 -13.00 2.09 -42.02
C ASP A 96 -13.12 3.29 -41.06
N ARG A 97 -12.57 3.16 -39.85
CA ARG A 97 -12.51 4.25 -38.85
C ARG A 97 -11.09 4.75 -38.67
N PRO A 98 -10.88 6.07 -38.52
CA PRO A 98 -9.55 6.61 -38.25
C PRO A 98 -9.03 6.16 -36.89
N ALA A 99 -7.70 6.03 -36.78
CA ALA A 99 -7.02 5.76 -35.50
C ALA A 99 -7.18 6.96 -34.54
N GLN A 100 -6.95 6.73 -33.23
CA GLN A 100 -7.07 7.80 -32.23
C GLN A 100 -5.98 8.88 -32.35
N THR A 101 -4.79 8.48 -32.82
CA THR A 101 -3.61 9.35 -32.87
C THR A 101 -3.20 9.59 -34.32
N LEU A 102 -2.83 10.83 -34.64
CA LEU A 102 -2.37 11.23 -35.97
C LEU A 102 -1.15 10.43 -36.45
N ALA A 103 -0.20 10.13 -35.54
CA ALA A 103 0.94 9.29 -35.87
C ALA A 103 0.50 7.88 -36.33
N ALA A 104 -0.48 7.29 -35.65
CA ALA A 104 -1.02 5.99 -35.98
C ALA A 104 -1.98 6.00 -37.19
N THR A 105 -2.42 7.15 -37.69
CA THR A 105 -3.16 7.25 -38.98
C THR A 105 -2.25 7.30 -40.19
N HIS A 106 -1.00 7.76 -40.03
CA HIS A 106 -0.06 7.95 -41.14
C HIS A 106 0.90 6.77 -41.37
N MET A 107 1.00 5.82 -40.45
CA MET A 107 1.85 4.63 -40.60
C MET A 107 1.20 3.57 -41.50
N ASP A 108 2.01 2.79 -42.21
CA ASP A 108 1.52 1.64 -42.98
C ASP A 108 1.16 0.46 -42.05
N ASP A 109 0.28 -0.43 -42.52
CA ASP A 109 -0.16 -1.59 -41.73
C ASP A 109 0.99 -2.56 -41.44
N GLU A 110 1.94 -2.70 -42.37
CA GLU A 110 3.15 -3.51 -42.18
C GLU A 110 4.03 -2.95 -41.05
N ASP A 111 4.29 -1.64 -41.05
CA ASP A 111 5.07 -0.95 -39.99
C ASP A 111 4.40 -1.06 -38.61
N LEU A 112 3.07 -1.00 -38.57
CA LEU A 112 2.30 -1.19 -37.34
C LEU A 112 2.48 -2.62 -36.80
N THR A 113 2.37 -3.62 -37.66
CA THR A 113 2.55 -5.02 -37.24
C THR A 113 3.99 -5.31 -36.80
N GLU A 114 5.00 -4.75 -37.48
CA GLU A 114 6.41 -4.88 -37.09
C GLU A 114 6.67 -4.21 -35.73
N SER A 115 6.13 -3.00 -35.53
CA SER A 115 6.22 -2.28 -34.25
C SER A 115 5.57 -3.07 -33.10
N MET A 116 4.41 -3.66 -33.35
CA MET A 116 3.74 -4.52 -32.36
C MET A 116 4.57 -5.76 -32.00
N GLN A 117 5.22 -6.40 -32.98
CA GLN A 117 6.11 -7.53 -32.73
C GLN A 117 7.32 -7.12 -31.87
N LYS A 118 7.94 -5.97 -32.18
CA LYS A 118 9.04 -5.40 -31.38
C LYS A 118 8.62 -5.15 -29.94
N LEU A 119 7.44 -4.53 -29.71
CA LEU A 119 6.90 -4.28 -28.37
C LEU A 119 6.63 -5.57 -27.60
N LEU A 120 6.11 -6.61 -28.25
CA LEU A 120 5.86 -7.90 -27.61
C LEU A 120 7.16 -8.56 -27.12
N ILE A 121 8.23 -8.49 -27.90
CA ILE A 121 9.56 -8.97 -27.50
C ILE A 121 10.08 -8.18 -26.28
N VAL A 122 9.90 -6.86 -26.28
CA VAL A 122 10.30 -6.01 -25.14
C VAL A 122 9.51 -6.37 -23.88
N MET A 123 8.18 -6.53 -23.99
CA MET A 123 7.34 -6.94 -22.86
C MET A 123 7.78 -8.29 -22.29
N GLN A 124 8.06 -9.29 -23.13
CA GLN A 124 8.56 -10.59 -22.68
C GLN A 124 9.91 -10.49 -21.95
N ARG A 125 10.82 -9.63 -22.43
CA ARG A 125 12.10 -9.38 -21.74
C ARG A 125 11.91 -8.71 -20.39
N LEU A 126 10.98 -7.77 -20.29
CA LEU A 126 10.62 -7.15 -19.01
C LEU A 126 10.01 -8.18 -18.06
N ASP A 127 9.11 -9.03 -18.54
CA ASP A 127 8.50 -10.10 -17.73
C ASP A 127 9.53 -11.08 -17.17
N ASN A 128 10.48 -11.51 -18.01
CA ASN A 128 11.57 -12.39 -17.56
C ASN A 128 12.47 -11.75 -16.50
N LYS A 129 12.53 -10.41 -16.44
CA LYS A 129 13.27 -9.67 -15.40
C LYS A 129 12.42 -9.41 -14.15
N ILE A 130 11.14 -9.10 -14.33
CA ILE A 130 10.21 -8.78 -13.24
C ILE A 130 9.87 -10.01 -12.41
N ALA A 131 9.63 -11.17 -13.04
CA ALA A 131 9.25 -12.40 -12.36
C ALA A 131 10.21 -12.81 -11.22
N PRO A 132 11.53 -12.96 -11.44
CA PRO A 132 12.45 -13.33 -10.36
C PRO A 132 12.59 -12.24 -9.28
N MET A 133 12.46 -10.97 -9.66
CA MET A 133 12.50 -9.86 -8.68
C MET A 133 11.24 -9.84 -7.79
N LEU A 134 10.07 -10.23 -8.33
CA LEU A 134 8.85 -10.40 -7.55
C LEU A 134 8.94 -11.58 -6.59
N GLU A 135 9.53 -12.70 -7.02
CA GLU A 135 9.73 -13.88 -6.16
C GLU A 135 10.70 -13.59 -5.01
N ALA A 136 11.74 -12.80 -5.26
CA ALA A 136 12.69 -12.36 -4.23
C ALA A 136 12.10 -11.30 -3.27
N ASP A 137 11.00 -10.62 -3.62
CA ASP A 137 10.38 -9.60 -2.76
C ASP A 137 9.78 -10.26 -1.51
N GLY A 138 10.32 -9.90 -0.34
CA GLY A 138 9.85 -10.41 0.95
C GLY A 138 10.61 -11.62 1.48
N GLU A 139 11.52 -12.23 0.70
CA GLU A 139 12.35 -13.35 1.18
C GLU A 139 13.22 -12.95 2.39
N LEU A 140 13.65 -11.68 2.44
CA LEU A 140 14.44 -11.14 3.55
C LEU A 140 13.71 -11.15 4.89
N PHE A 141 12.36 -11.11 4.88
CA PHE A 141 11.56 -11.23 6.09
C PHE A 141 11.13 -12.68 6.33
N ASN A 142 10.50 -13.30 5.33
CA ASN A 142 10.10 -14.70 5.41
C ASN A 142 10.06 -15.34 4.02
N SER A 143 10.85 -16.39 3.83
CA SER A 143 10.96 -17.09 2.54
C SER A 143 9.67 -17.80 2.08
N ARG A 144 8.71 -18.07 2.97
CA ARG A 144 7.48 -18.80 2.64
C ARG A 144 6.27 -17.89 2.47
N TRP A 145 6.19 -16.84 3.28
CA TRP A 145 4.99 -16.01 3.38
C TRP A 145 5.20 -14.57 2.91
N GLY A 146 6.45 -14.16 2.69
CA GLY A 146 6.78 -12.76 2.44
C GLY A 146 6.41 -11.89 3.64
N PHE A 147 6.16 -10.61 3.36
CA PHE A 147 5.87 -9.57 4.34
C PHE A 147 4.58 -9.80 5.14
N LEU A 148 4.56 -9.34 6.39
CA LEU A 148 3.37 -9.40 7.26
C LEU A 148 2.31 -8.37 6.83
N SER A 149 2.74 -7.17 6.44
CA SER A 149 1.88 -6.03 6.13
C SER A 149 1.27 -6.10 4.72
N ARG A 150 1.79 -6.95 3.84
CA ARG A 150 1.47 -6.95 2.39
C ARG A 150 1.05 -8.33 1.89
N ALA A 151 0.22 -8.33 0.85
CA ALA A 151 -0.11 -9.52 0.06
C ALA A 151 0.24 -9.22 -1.41
N GLY A 152 1.46 -9.56 -1.81
CA GLY A 152 2.05 -9.12 -3.08
C GLY A 152 2.61 -7.70 -3.01
N LEU A 153 2.85 -7.08 -4.18
CA LEU A 153 3.59 -5.82 -4.26
C LEU A 153 2.77 -4.60 -3.81
N TRP A 154 1.51 -4.52 -4.24
CA TRP A 154 0.68 -3.33 -4.12
C TRP A 154 -0.43 -3.42 -3.06
N ASP A 155 -0.76 -4.63 -2.63
CA ASP A 155 -1.93 -4.85 -1.77
C ASP A 155 -1.54 -5.08 -0.30
N LYS A 156 -2.43 -4.66 0.60
CA LYS A 156 -2.29 -4.87 2.03
C LYS A 156 -2.62 -6.32 2.37
N SER A 157 -1.95 -6.90 3.35
CA SER A 157 -2.33 -8.21 3.86
C SER A 157 -3.69 -8.15 4.55
N HIS A 158 -4.33 -9.31 4.72
CA HIS A 158 -5.57 -9.39 5.50
C HIS A 158 -5.34 -8.92 6.95
N LEU A 159 -4.20 -9.28 7.55
CA LEU A 159 -3.83 -8.81 8.89
C LEU A 159 -3.76 -7.28 8.93
N MET A 160 -3.07 -6.65 7.99
CA MET A 160 -2.94 -5.20 7.97
C MET A 160 -4.30 -4.50 7.84
N ARG A 161 -5.22 -5.05 7.04
CA ARG A 161 -6.60 -4.54 6.96
C ARG A 161 -7.34 -4.64 8.30
N GLN A 162 -7.09 -5.69 9.08
CA GLN A 162 -7.67 -5.82 10.42
C GLN A 162 -7.06 -4.82 11.39
N ILE A 163 -5.75 -4.62 11.35
CA ILE A 163 -5.06 -3.61 12.15
C ILE A 163 -5.64 -2.22 11.85
N GLU A 164 -5.76 -1.84 10.57
CA GLU A 164 -6.34 -0.54 10.17
C GLU A 164 -7.80 -0.38 10.60
N LYS A 165 -8.58 -1.46 10.59
CA LYS A 165 -9.99 -1.41 10.99
C LYS A 165 -10.13 -1.25 12.50
N TYR A 166 -9.36 -2.01 13.27
CA TYR A 166 -9.59 -2.14 14.71
C TYR A 166 -8.67 -1.25 15.55
N ALA A 167 -7.39 -1.11 15.23
CA ALA A 167 -6.47 -0.30 16.02
C ALA A 167 -6.50 1.17 15.57
N ASP A 168 -6.59 2.10 16.53
CA ASP A 168 -6.46 3.53 16.19
C ASP A 168 -5.00 3.92 15.96
N ILE A 169 -4.10 3.27 16.70
CA ILE A 169 -2.64 3.37 16.55
C ILE A 169 -2.01 1.99 16.70
N TYR A 170 -0.87 1.77 16.07
CA TYR A 170 -0.10 0.54 16.24
C TYR A 170 1.40 0.85 16.30
N THR A 171 2.15 0.05 17.03
CA THR A 171 3.60 0.20 17.17
C THR A 171 4.26 -1.12 17.55
N SER A 172 5.58 -1.22 17.50
CA SER A 172 6.28 -2.46 17.86
C SER A 172 6.37 -2.73 19.35
N ARG A 173 6.50 -1.67 20.16
CA ARG A 173 6.68 -1.74 21.62
C ARG A 173 5.96 -0.60 22.31
N VAL A 174 5.45 -0.87 23.51
CA VAL A 174 4.84 0.16 24.38
C VAL A 174 5.82 1.26 24.74
N SER A 175 7.12 0.92 24.88
CA SER A 175 8.18 1.90 25.15
C SER A 175 8.27 3.00 24.09
N ASN A 176 7.77 2.77 22.88
CA ASN A 176 7.79 3.77 21.82
C ASN A 176 6.93 5.00 22.15
N PHE A 177 5.96 4.87 23.06
CA PHE A 177 5.19 6.02 23.57
C PHE A 177 6.02 6.98 24.41
N LEU A 178 7.14 6.54 24.99
CA LEU A 178 8.02 7.39 25.80
C LEU A 178 8.77 8.45 24.95
N TYR A 179 8.85 8.26 23.63
CA TYR A 179 9.43 9.25 22.72
C TYR A 179 8.48 10.42 22.41
N TYR A 180 7.21 10.32 22.83
CA TYR A 180 6.19 11.33 22.59
C TYR A 180 5.81 12.02 23.90
N THR A 181 5.42 13.29 23.79
CA THR A 181 4.86 14.01 24.94
C THR A 181 3.46 13.46 25.26
N PRO A 182 3.02 13.43 26.53
CA PRO A 182 1.66 13.03 26.89
C PRO A 182 0.54 13.88 26.25
N PHE A 183 0.87 15.07 25.73
CA PHE A 183 -0.05 15.97 25.04
C PHE A 183 -0.04 15.81 23.51
N MET A 184 0.62 14.77 22.98
CA MET A 184 0.75 14.54 21.54
C MET A 184 -0.60 14.23 20.91
N TYR A 185 -0.87 14.84 19.76
CA TYR A 185 -2.07 14.57 18.96
C TYR A 185 -1.70 13.77 17.72
N PHE A 186 -2.03 12.48 17.71
CA PHE A 186 -1.76 11.59 16.58
C PHE A 186 -2.74 11.84 15.44
N ARG A 187 -2.21 12.05 14.23
CA ARG A 187 -2.99 12.20 12.99
C ARG A 187 -2.65 11.07 12.02
N SER A 188 -3.67 10.49 11.40
CA SER A 188 -3.49 9.56 10.29
C SER A 188 -3.03 10.32 9.04
N GLN A 189 -2.22 9.67 8.21
CA GLN A 189 -1.92 10.17 6.87
C GLN A 189 -3.16 10.06 5.97
N GLU A 190 -3.24 10.93 4.96
CA GLU A 190 -4.31 10.90 3.97
C GLU A 190 -4.27 9.58 3.19
N GLN A 191 -5.43 8.92 3.06
CA GLN A 191 -5.59 7.75 2.21
C GLN A 191 -6.08 8.21 0.85
N ASN A 192 -5.32 7.90 -0.21
CA ASN A 192 -5.72 8.24 -1.57
C ASN A 192 -6.77 7.23 -2.07
N LEU A 193 -7.88 7.74 -2.60
CA LEU A 193 -8.82 6.92 -3.37
C LEU A 193 -8.32 6.77 -4.81
N ALA A 194 -8.80 5.74 -5.51
CA ALA A 194 -8.36 5.47 -6.89
C ALA A 194 -8.58 6.66 -7.85
N HIS A 195 -9.57 7.51 -7.59
CA HIS A 195 -9.88 8.70 -8.39
C HIS A 195 -9.16 9.98 -7.93
N ASP A 196 -8.40 9.93 -6.82
CA ASP A 196 -7.67 11.08 -6.26
C ASP A 196 -6.28 11.27 -6.90
N SER A 197 -6.06 10.73 -8.10
CA SER A 197 -4.75 10.64 -8.79
C SER A 197 -4.10 12.00 -9.11
N TYR A 198 -4.74 13.12 -8.75
CA TYR A 198 -4.25 14.48 -8.97
C TYR A 198 -3.05 14.87 -8.10
N ALA A 199 -2.77 14.17 -7.00
CA ALA A 199 -1.72 14.57 -6.05
C ALA A 199 -0.28 14.47 -6.61
N HIS A 200 -0.02 13.66 -7.65
CA HIS A 200 1.30 13.53 -8.25
C HIS A 200 1.60 14.53 -9.38
N TYR A 201 0.59 15.19 -9.96
CA TYR A 201 0.81 16.10 -11.09
C TYR A 201 1.16 17.54 -10.64
N CYS A 202 0.66 17.98 -9.50
CA CYS A 202 0.84 19.37 -9.04
C CYS A 202 2.20 19.65 -8.36
N SER A 203 2.92 18.64 -7.87
CA SER A 203 4.23 18.86 -7.24
C SER A 203 5.35 19.21 -8.23
N GLN A 204 5.19 18.87 -9.52
CA GLN A 204 6.14 19.25 -10.56
C GLN A 204 5.95 20.68 -11.10
N PHE A 205 4.75 21.26 -10.99
CA PHE A 205 4.48 22.60 -11.51
C PHE A 205 4.84 23.74 -10.54
N ASN A 206 4.97 23.46 -9.25
CA ASN A 206 5.33 24.48 -8.24
C ASN A 206 6.84 24.71 -8.06
N ASN A 207 7.70 24.02 -8.82
CA ASN A 207 9.16 24.21 -8.78
C ASN A 207 9.72 25.05 -9.95
N LYS A 208 8.88 25.84 -10.64
CA LYS A 208 9.40 26.91 -11.50
C LYS A 208 9.56 28.19 -10.66
N PRO A 209 10.78 28.71 -10.44
CA PRO A 209 10.93 30.02 -9.85
C PRO A 209 10.32 31.04 -10.81
N SER A 210 9.40 31.84 -10.29
CA SER A 210 8.94 33.06 -10.95
C SER A 210 10.15 34.00 -11.10
N SER A 211 10.65 34.11 -12.33
CA SER A 211 11.51 35.21 -12.79
C SER A 211 10.80 36.55 -12.70
#